data_AF-A0A847K160-F1
#
_entry.id   AF-A0A847K160-F1
#
_cell.length_a   1.000
_cell.length_b   1.000
_cell.length_c   1.000
_cell.angle_alpha   90.00
_cell.angle_beta   90.00
_cell.angle_gamma   90.00
#
_symmetry.space_group_name_H-M   'P 1'
#
loop_
_entity.id
_entity.type
_entity.pdbx_description
1 polymer ?
#
loop_
_entity_poly.entity_id
_entity_poly.type
_entity_poly.pdbx_seq_one_letter_code
_entity_poly.pdbx_strand_id
1 'polypeptide(L)'
;MNKKVPVVVNTLLLAWFGLDMTGFHVGDHLLVTRSWREDGIFMLIALAMFTLFVAKERVGKWALTAWLSLWLTTQLLAHEYCIFAERGPICYADGLSRFFADTIQVVEIPGHYFPDLYHVVLHVLLLVSLIVTARYAWMTRKPQGFNSRS
;
A
#
# COMPACT_ATOMS: atom_id res chain seq x y z
N MET A 1 -22.70 4.33 1.51
CA MET A 1 -21.53 4.42 2.40
C MET A 1 -21.01 5.83 2.41
N ASN A 2 -20.58 6.33 3.56
CA ASN A 2 -20.11 7.71 3.70
C ASN A 2 -18.69 7.85 3.11
N LYS A 3 -18.44 8.92 2.34
CA LYS A 3 -17.12 9.28 1.81
C LYS A 3 -16.05 9.38 2.90
N LYS A 4 -16.44 9.73 4.13
CA LYS A 4 -15.53 9.80 5.28
C LYS A 4 -14.79 8.49 5.54
N VAL A 5 -15.43 7.33 5.29
CA VAL A 5 -14.81 6.03 5.55
C VAL A 5 -13.60 5.77 4.63
N PRO A 6 -13.71 5.79 3.29
CA PRO A 6 -12.53 5.67 2.43
C PRO A 6 -11.51 6.78 2.66
N VAL A 7 -11.94 8.01 2.98
CA VAL A 7 -10.99 9.09 3.29
C VAL A 7 -10.13 8.75 4.51
N VAL A 8 -10.74 8.37 5.63
CA VAL A 8 -10.01 8.03 6.87
C VAL A 8 -9.08 6.84 6.64
N VAL A 9 -9.57 5.78 6.02
CA VAL A 9 -8.79 4.55 5.79
C VAL A 9 -7.58 4.83 4.88
N ASN A 10 -7.76 5.58 3.78
CA ASN A 10 -6.64 5.93 2.90
C ASN A 10 -5.67 6.92 3.56
N THR A 11 -6.15 7.82 4.42
CA THR A 11 -5.27 8.69 5.22
C THR A 11 -4.40 7.88 6.19
N LEU A 12 -4.97 6.87 6.85
CA LEU A 12 -4.20 5.96 7.72
C LEU A 12 -3.16 5.18 6.92
N LEU A 13 -3.52 4.67 5.73
CA LEU A 13 -2.56 4.02 4.83
C LEU A 13 -1.41 4.95 4.44
N LEU A 14 -1.71 6.18 4.03
CA LEU A 14 -0.68 7.17 3.65
C LEU A 14 0.20 7.56 4.83
N ALA A 15 -0.38 7.69 6.03
CA ALA A 15 0.38 7.98 7.24
C ALA A 15 1.32 6.82 7.61
N TRP A 16 0.83 5.58 7.55
CA TRP A 16 1.64 4.38 7.78
C TRP A 16 2.78 4.28 6.76
N PHE A 17 2.46 4.43 5.47
CA PHE A 17 3.47 4.42 4.41
C PHE A 17 4.46 5.59 4.51
N GLY A 18 4.06 6.69 5.14
CA GLY A 18 4.94 7.83 5.42
C GLY A 18 6.01 7.54 6.47
N LEU A 19 5.83 6.52 7.31
CA LEU A 19 6.86 6.10 8.25
C LEU A 19 8.09 5.57 7.51
N ASP A 20 7.89 4.79 6.44
CA ASP A 20 8.97 4.28 5.57
C ASP A 20 9.76 5.40 4.86
N MET A 21 9.11 6.53 4.57
CA MET A 21 9.78 7.69 3.97
C MET A 21 10.80 8.36 4.89
N THR A 22 10.63 8.20 6.20
CA THR A 22 11.47 8.84 7.23
C THR A 22 12.34 7.84 7.99
N GLY A 23 11.96 6.56 8.00
CA GLY A 23 12.50 5.53 8.88
C GLY A 23 11.93 5.67 10.29
N PHE A 24 11.48 4.56 10.89
CA PHE A 24 10.87 4.58 12.22
C PHE A 24 11.45 3.50 13.12
N HIS A 25 11.75 3.86 14.37
CA HIS A 25 12.28 2.96 15.40
C HIS A 25 11.25 2.81 16.52
N VAL A 26 11.13 1.60 17.06
CA VAL A 26 10.29 1.31 18.23
C VAL A 26 11.21 0.73 19.30
N GLY A 27 11.54 1.54 20.30
CA GLY A 27 12.52 1.17 21.33
C GLY A 27 13.90 0.97 20.70
N ASP A 28 14.51 -0.20 20.95
CA ASP A 28 15.83 -0.56 20.42
C ASP A 28 15.76 -1.24 19.04
N HIS A 29 14.57 -1.45 18.48
CA HIS A 29 14.37 -2.16 17.21
C HIS A 29 13.92 -1.22 16.08
N LEU A 30 14.46 -1.44 14.88
CA LEU A 30 14.06 -0.72 13.67
C LEU A 30 12.73 -1.30 13.15
N LEU A 31 11.67 -0.49 13.10
CA LEU A 31 10.39 -0.92 12.55
C LEU A 31 10.42 -0.88 11.02
N VAL A 32 11.02 0.17 10.45
CA VAL A 32 11.19 0.33 9.01
C VAL A 32 12.40 1.21 8.71
N THR A 33 13.25 0.77 7.78
CA THR A 33 14.40 1.54 7.28
C THR A 33 13.92 2.65 6.35
N ARG A 34 14.61 3.79 6.33
CA ARG A 34 14.23 4.90 5.45
C ARG A 34 14.41 4.54 3.97
N SER A 35 13.32 4.51 3.19
CA SER A 35 13.32 4.09 1.77
C SER A 35 12.89 5.19 0.77
N TRP A 36 13.23 6.47 1.03
CA TRP A 36 12.76 7.57 0.15
C TRP A 36 13.18 7.41 -1.33
N ARG A 37 14.39 6.92 -1.58
CA ARG A 37 14.97 6.86 -2.94
C ARG A 37 14.35 5.75 -3.79
N GLU A 38 13.82 4.72 -3.13
CA GLU A 38 13.29 3.52 -3.77
C GLU A 38 11.76 3.60 -3.83
N ASP A 39 11.12 3.98 -2.71
CA ASP A 39 9.66 3.95 -2.55
C ASP A 39 8.97 5.32 -2.63
N GLY A 40 9.74 6.41 -2.66
CA GLY A 40 9.20 7.78 -2.67
C GLY A 40 8.27 8.07 -3.85
N ILE A 41 8.49 7.44 -5.01
CA ILE A 41 7.60 7.61 -6.17
C ILE A 41 6.21 7.01 -5.92
N PHE A 42 6.12 5.88 -5.21
CA PHE A 42 4.85 5.28 -4.83
C PHE A 42 4.08 6.21 -3.89
N MET A 43 4.78 6.87 -2.96
CA MET A 43 4.16 7.83 -2.04
C MET A 43 3.59 9.03 -2.80
N LEU A 44 4.36 9.62 -3.72
CA LEU A 44 3.91 10.78 -4.49
C LEU A 44 2.70 10.45 -5.37
N ILE A 45 2.69 9.29 -6.04
CA ILE A 45 1.56 8.88 -6.86
C ILE A 45 0.34 8.59 -5.98
N ALA A 46 0.52 7.89 -4.85
CA ALA A 46 -0.56 7.63 -3.89
C ALA A 46 -1.19 8.92 -3.37
N LEU A 47 -0.36 9.92 -3.01
CA LEU A 47 -0.82 11.23 -2.57
C LEU A 47 -1.58 11.97 -3.67
N ALA A 48 -1.09 11.92 -4.92
CA ALA A 48 -1.75 12.53 -6.06
C ALA A 48 -3.12 11.89 -6.35
N MET A 49 -3.21 10.56 -6.33
CA MET A 49 -4.46 9.82 -6.55
C MET A 49 -5.46 10.06 -5.41
N PHE A 50 -4.98 10.11 -4.17
CA PHE A 50 -5.81 10.43 -3.00
C PHE A 50 -6.34 11.87 -3.07
N THR A 51 -5.49 12.84 -3.43
CA THR A 51 -5.89 14.23 -3.62
C THR A 51 -6.93 14.36 -4.74
N LEU A 52 -6.74 13.63 -5.84
CA LEU A 52 -7.71 13.56 -6.93
C LEU A 52 -9.05 12.97 -6.47
N PHE A 53 -9.05 11.95 -5.61
CA PHE A 53 -10.26 11.40 -5.00
C PHE A 53 -10.99 12.40 -4.11
N VAL A 54 -10.27 13.16 -3.29
CA VAL A 54 -10.86 14.18 -2.42
C VAL A 54 -11.46 15.31 -3.26
N ALA A 55 -10.69 15.87 -4.21
CA ALA A 55 -11.05 17.03 -5.02
C ALA A 55 -12.04 16.73 -6.16
N LYS A 56 -11.84 15.63 -6.88
CA LYS A 56 -12.64 15.23 -8.06
C LYS A 56 -13.17 13.81 -7.90
N GLU A 57 -14.01 13.62 -6.90
CA GLU A 57 -14.52 12.31 -6.48
C GLU A 57 -15.00 11.39 -7.62
N ARG A 58 -15.72 11.94 -8.61
CA ARG A 58 -16.29 11.15 -9.72
C ARG A 58 -15.23 10.34 -10.47
N VAL A 59 -14.08 10.94 -10.75
CA VAL A 59 -12.96 10.31 -11.47
C VAL A 59 -11.96 9.72 -10.48
N GLY A 60 -11.66 10.47 -9.41
CA GLY A 60 -10.64 10.11 -8.44
C GLY A 60 -10.94 8.82 -7.69
N LYS A 61 -12.21 8.44 -7.49
CA LYS A 61 -12.56 7.16 -6.85
C LYS A 61 -12.11 5.95 -7.69
N TRP A 62 -12.20 6.06 -9.01
CA TRP A 62 -11.75 5.00 -9.93
C TRP A 62 -10.24 5.02 -10.10
N ALA A 63 -9.64 6.21 -10.22
CA ALA A 63 -8.20 6.37 -10.30
C ALA A 63 -7.49 5.84 -9.04
N LEU A 64 -7.98 6.20 -7.85
CA LEU A 64 -7.46 5.71 -6.58
C LEU A 64 -7.65 4.18 -6.44
N THR A 65 -8.81 3.65 -6.83
CA THR A 65 -9.04 2.19 -6.82
C THR A 65 -8.03 1.47 -7.73
N ALA A 66 -7.82 1.95 -8.96
CA ALA A 66 -6.87 1.37 -9.90
C ALA A 66 -5.43 1.42 -9.37
N TRP A 67 -5.04 2.55 -8.77
CA TRP A 67 -3.73 2.70 -8.14
C TRP A 67 -3.54 1.74 -6.96
N LEU A 68 -4.50 1.66 -6.04
CA LEU A 68 -4.44 0.73 -4.90
C LEU A 68 -4.34 -0.73 -5.36
N SER A 69 -5.04 -1.11 -6.43
CA SER A 69 -4.90 -2.45 -7.02
C SER A 69 -3.50 -2.69 -7.58
N LEU A 70 -2.95 -1.73 -8.33
CA LEU A 70 -1.59 -1.85 -8.88
C LEU A 70 -0.54 -1.92 -7.76
N TRP A 71 -0.70 -1.09 -6.73
CA TRP A 71 0.19 -1.06 -5.59
C TRP A 71 0.14 -2.38 -4.81
N LEU A 72 -1.06 -2.92 -4.56
CA LEU A 72 -1.19 -4.22 -3.88
C LEU A 72 -0.52 -5.34 -4.69
N THR A 73 -0.76 -5.39 -6.00
CA THR A 73 -0.11 -6.39 -6.87
C THR A 73 1.40 -6.27 -6.85
N THR A 74 1.95 -5.06 -6.92
CA THR A 74 3.41 -4.85 -6.89
C THR A 74 4.03 -5.25 -5.55
N GLN A 75 3.36 -4.94 -4.42
CA GLN A 75 3.80 -5.33 -3.08
C GLN A 75 3.80 -6.86 -2.89
N LEU A 76 2.72 -7.54 -3.31
CA LEU A 76 2.64 -9.01 -3.26
C LEU A 76 3.70 -9.66 -4.17
N LEU A 77 3.95 -9.10 -5.36
CA LEU A 77 5.00 -9.60 -6.25
C LEU A 77 6.41 -9.36 -5.70
N ALA A 78 6.64 -8.26 -4.98
CA ALA A 78 7.95 -7.94 -4.42
C ALA A 78 8.27 -8.76 -3.15
N HIS A 79 7.31 -8.91 -2.24
CA HIS A 79 7.56 -9.54 -0.93
C HIS A 79 7.09 -11.01 -0.84
N GLU A 80 6.01 -11.41 -1.52
CA GLU A 80 5.43 -12.76 -1.39
C GLU A 80 5.81 -13.70 -2.54
N TYR A 81 6.14 -13.19 -3.73
CA TYR A 81 6.62 -14.03 -4.83
C TYR A 81 7.92 -14.77 -4.45
N CYS A 82 8.74 -14.19 -3.57
CA CYS A 82 9.91 -14.86 -3.03
C CYS A 82 9.62 -16.08 -2.14
N ILE A 83 8.41 -16.18 -1.60
CA ILE A 83 7.99 -17.30 -0.73
C ILE A 83 7.34 -18.42 -1.57
N PHE A 84 6.57 -18.08 -2.61
CA PHE A 84 5.83 -19.08 -3.41
C PHE A 84 6.56 -19.56 -4.66
N ALA A 85 7.46 -18.75 -5.24
CA ALA A 85 8.30 -19.18 -6.34
C ALA A 85 9.65 -19.63 -5.77
N GLU A 86 9.82 -20.94 -5.55
CA GLU A 86 11.09 -21.59 -5.17
C GLU A 86 12.29 -21.26 -6.09
N ARG A 87 12.15 -20.40 -7.12
CA ARG A 87 13.16 -20.02 -8.11
C ARG A 87 13.01 -18.59 -8.67
N GLY A 88 12.79 -17.58 -7.84
CA GLY A 88 12.86 -16.17 -8.27
C GLY A 88 14.31 -15.63 -8.26
N PRO A 89 14.89 -15.11 -9.37
CA PRO A 89 16.27 -14.60 -9.40
C PRO A 89 16.52 -13.37 -8.50
N ILE A 90 15.47 -12.73 -7.99
CA ILE A 90 15.55 -11.58 -7.05
C ILE A 90 15.76 -12.04 -5.59
N CYS A 91 15.35 -13.27 -5.25
CA CYS A 91 15.29 -13.77 -3.88
C CYS A 91 16.59 -14.44 -3.40
N TYR A 92 17.52 -14.72 -4.34
CA TYR A 92 18.85 -15.28 -4.07
C TYR A 92 19.95 -14.21 -4.00
N ALA A 93 19.60 -12.92 -3.99
CA ALA A 93 20.58 -11.87 -3.79
C ALA A 93 20.96 -11.82 -2.30
N ASP A 94 22.16 -12.31 -1.97
CA ASP A 94 22.80 -12.32 -0.63
C ASP A 94 22.79 -10.94 0.11
N GLY A 95 22.37 -9.86 -0.55
CA GLY A 95 22.22 -8.53 0.02
C GLY A 95 20.87 -8.23 0.67
N LEU A 96 19.78 -8.88 0.26
CA LEU A 96 18.42 -8.51 0.72
C LEU A 96 18.15 -9.00 2.15
N SER A 97 18.62 -10.20 2.49
CA SER A 97 18.53 -10.74 3.86
C SER A 97 19.34 -9.92 4.86
N ARG A 98 20.48 -9.34 4.44
CA ARG A 98 21.29 -8.41 5.26
C ARG A 98 20.64 -7.03 5.43
N PHE A 99 19.90 -6.56 4.43
CA PHE A 99 19.24 -5.24 4.48
C PHE A 99 18.07 -5.20 5.47
N PHE A 100 17.42 -6.35 5.71
CA PHE A 100 16.29 -6.52 6.65
C PHE A 100 16.64 -7.37 7.88
N ALA A 101 17.92 -7.58 8.18
CA ALA A 101 18.34 -8.38 9.33
C ALA A 101 17.97 -7.75 10.68
N ASP A 102 17.84 -6.42 10.73
CA ASP A 102 17.57 -5.66 11.96
C ASP A 102 16.10 -5.23 12.11
N THR A 103 15.20 -5.58 11.18
CA THR A 103 13.77 -5.24 11.29
C THR A 103 12.99 -6.31 12.07
N ILE A 104 11.87 -5.91 12.70
CA ILE A 104 11.03 -6.86 13.48
C ILE A 104 10.41 -7.88 12.54
N GLN A 105 11.04 -9.04 12.43
CA GLN A 105 10.53 -10.17 11.65
C GLN A 105 9.37 -10.84 12.39
N VAL A 106 8.29 -11.14 11.67
CA VAL A 106 7.13 -11.83 12.25
C VAL A 106 7.46 -13.31 12.54
N VAL A 107 8.33 -13.91 11.72
CA VAL A 107 8.89 -15.26 11.91
C VAL A 107 10.33 -15.25 11.40
N GLU A 108 11.30 -15.58 12.26
CA GLU A 108 12.69 -15.79 11.85
C GLU A 108 12.89 -17.24 11.40
N ILE A 109 13.28 -17.45 10.13
CA ILE A 109 13.77 -18.73 9.63
C ILE A 109 15.17 -18.48 9.03
N PRO A 110 16.22 -19.16 9.52
CA PRO A 110 17.57 -19.00 8.99
C PRO A 110 17.61 -19.26 7.48
N GLY A 111 17.98 -18.25 6.68
CA GLY A 111 18.13 -18.37 5.23
C GLY A 111 16.88 -18.07 4.39
N HIS A 112 15.74 -17.71 5.00
CA HIS A 112 14.54 -17.30 4.29
C HIS A 112 14.07 -15.91 4.71
N TYR A 113 13.82 -15.04 3.74
CA TYR A 113 13.22 -13.72 3.96
C TYR A 113 11.73 -13.86 4.23
N PHE A 114 11.28 -13.40 5.40
CA PHE A 114 9.87 -13.26 5.75
C PHE A 114 9.54 -11.77 5.87
N PRO A 115 8.38 -11.30 5.37
CA PRO A 115 8.02 -9.89 5.48
C PRO A 115 8.00 -9.45 6.95
N ASP A 116 8.62 -8.32 7.22
CA ASP A 116 8.63 -7.71 8.55
C ASP A 116 7.22 -7.23 8.96
N LEU A 117 7.04 -6.96 10.25
CA LEU A 117 5.76 -6.52 10.80
C LEU A 117 5.21 -5.28 10.07
N TYR A 118 6.09 -4.38 9.64
CA TYR A 118 5.71 -3.17 8.91
C TYR A 118 5.02 -3.49 7.58
N HIS A 119 5.61 -4.38 6.77
CA HIS A 119 5.06 -4.78 5.48
C HIS A 119 3.76 -5.59 5.64
N VAL A 120 3.65 -6.43 6.67
CA VAL A 120 2.39 -7.13 6.98
C VAL A 120 1.26 -6.14 7.27
N VAL A 121 1.50 -5.14 8.12
CA VAL A 121 0.51 -4.10 8.40
C VAL A 121 0.21 -3.27 7.14
N LEU A 122 1.22 -2.96 6.33
CA LEU A 122 1.05 -2.26 5.06
C LEU A 122 0.11 -3.03 4.12
N HIS A 123 0.32 -4.34 3.94
CA HIS A 123 -0.56 -5.19 3.11
C HIS A 123 -2.01 -5.16 3.59
N VAL A 124 -2.23 -5.28 4.89
CA VAL A 124 -3.58 -5.23 5.48
C VAL A 124 -4.23 -3.87 5.24
N LEU A 125 -3.52 -2.77 5.49
CA LEU A 125 -4.04 -1.41 5.26
C LEU A 125 -4.34 -1.17 3.79
N LEU A 126 -3.50 -1.65 2.89
CA LEU A 126 -3.65 -1.51 1.45
C LEU A 126 -4.87 -2.30 0.94
N LEU A 127 -5.05 -3.54 1.40
CA LEU A 127 -6.21 -4.38 1.09
C LEU A 127 -7.52 -3.76 1.59
N VAL A 128 -7.55 -3.31 2.85
CA VAL A 128 -8.73 -2.64 3.43
C VAL A 128 -9.05 -1.35 2.67
N SER A 129 -8.03 -0.55 2.34
CA SER A 129 -8.19 0.68 1.55
C SER A 129 -8.79 0.38 0.17
N LEU A 130 -8.30 -0.67 -0.50
CA LEU A 130 -8.81 -1.09 -1.80
C LEU A 130 -10.28 -1.52 -1.71
N ILE A 131 -10.62 -2.40 -0.77
CA ILE A 131 -12.00 -2.91 -0.62
C ILE A 131 -12.97 -1.76 -0.32
N VAL A 132 -12.62 -0.89 0.64
CA VAL A 132 -13.48 0.24 1.02
C VAL A 132 -13.64 1.22 -0.14
N THR A 133 -12.56 1.54 -0.86
CA THR A 133 -12.59 2.49 -1.99
C THR A 133 -13.35 1.92 -3.18
N ALA A 134 -13.13 0.65 -3.54
CA ALA A 134 -13.84 -0.05 -4.61
C ALA A 134 -15.35 -0.16 -4.31
N ARG A 135 -15.70 -0.54 -3.07
CA ARG A 135 -17.09 -0.60 -2.62
C ARG A 135 -17.74 0.79 -2.72
N TYR A 136 -17.04 1.84 -2.28
CA TYR A 136 -17.51 3.23 -2.41
C TYR A 136 -17.77 3.60 -3.87
N ALA A 137 -16.80 3.33 -4.75
CA ALA A 137 -16.89 3.62 -6.18
C ALA A 137 -18.09 2.92 -6.83
N TRP A 138 -18.32 1.65 -6.50
CA TRP A 138 -19.43 0.86 -7.00
C TRP A 138 -20.79 1.38 -6.54
N MET A 139 -20.96 1.65 -5.23
CA MET A 139 -22.24 2.12 -4.68
C MET A 139 -22.60 3.52 -5.17
N THR A 140 -21.61 4.35 -5.50
CA THR A 140 -21.80 5.71 -6.01
C THR A 140 -21.75 5.78 -7.54
N ARG A 141 -21.88 4.64 -8.23
CA ARG A 141 -21.83 4.55 -9.71
C ARG A 141 -23.05 5.15 -10.40
N LYS A 142 -24.16 5.43 -9.68
CA LYS A 142 -25.37 6.00 -10.29
C LYS A 142 -25.01 7.20 -11.17
N PRO A 143 -25.39 7.20 -12.45
CA PRO A 143 -25.27 8.40 -13.25
C PRO A 143 -26.15 9.47 -12.59
N GLN A 144 -25.57 10.60 -12.20
CA GLN A 144 -26.39 11.81 -12.10
C GLN A 144 -27.03 11.97 -13.46
N GLY A 145 -28.37 11.93 -13.47
CA GLY A 145 -29.16 11.78 -14.67
C GLY A 145 -28.67 12.70 -15.78
N PHE A 146 -28.65 12.15 -16.99
CA PHE A 146 -29.04 12.91 -18.17
C PHE A 146 -30.28 13.72 -17.78
N ASN A 147 -30.11 15.02 -17.56
CA ASN A 147 -31.21 15.92 -17.33
C ASN A 147 -31.90 16.11 -18.68
N SER A 148 -32.66 15.10 -19.10
CA SER A 148 -33.60 15.20 -20.21
C SER A 148 -34.96 15.59 -19.69
N ARG A 149 -35.39 16.76 -20.15
CA ARG A 149 -36.78 17.28 -20.15
C ARG A 149 -37.25 17.73 -18.76
N SER A 150 -37.92 18.87 -18.60
CA SER A 150 -38.83 19.60 -19.51
C SER A 150 -38.44 21.06 -19.71
#